data_AF-A0A2T9WMC5-F1
#
_entry.id   AF-A0A2T9WMC5-F1
#
_cell.length_a   1.000
_cell.length_b   1.000
_cell.length_c   1.000
_cell.angle_alpha   90.00
_cell.angle_beta   90.00
_cell.angle_gamma   90.00
#
_symmetry.space_group_name_H-M   'P 1'
#
loop_
_entity.id
_entity.type
_entity.pdbx_description
1 polymer ?
#
loop_
_entity_poly.entity_id
_entity_poly.type
_entity_poly.pdbx_seq_one_letter_code
_entity_poly.pdbx_strand_id
1 'polypeptide(L)'
;MADRPSDKKLLAELFANVYHNIVSAERHQCKSSLEDTLAELNRQIVYIEVEVFENMGAEMFYKVNKKLRPSLDKLMRTIREWIKYGKSLEPSIPIINRLYYTNIWNIIDKCYFATSILRPINQYLEAVSFESNKSNFEKKFDNLNKVIGYLLSLEILNALYARFYNNAKEVLDKLDEPIGNDKFEDRPISYSAGLKDVIDEIRLSFQEASNDIEGIIKYLLKNPEENIKQVNKIIGISEDYRNNKK
;
A
#
# COMPACT_ATOMS: atom_id res chain seq x y z
N MET A 1 40.03 8.80 -35.74
CA MET A 1 39.26 7.55 -35.56
C MET A 1 38.51 7.70 -34.25
N ALA A 2 37.18 7.76 -34.28
CA ALA A 2 36.39 7.84 -33.05
C ALA A 2 36.38 6.45 -32.40
N ASP A 3 36.83 6.36 -31.15
CA ASP A 3 36.72 5.15 -30.33
C ASP A 3 35.24 4.76 -30.24
N ARG A 4 34.89 3.61 -30.83
CA ARG A 4 33.58 3.01 -30.60
C ARG A 4 33.49 2.69 -29.09
N PRO A 5 32.41 3.07 -28.40
CA PRO A 5 32.17 2.59 -27.04
C PRO A 5 32.35 1.07 -27.02
N SER A 6 33.09 0.54 -26.04
CA SER A 6 33.16 -0.90 -25.85
C SER A 6 31.73 -1.44 -25.70
N ASP A 7 31.44 -2.63 -26.22
CA ASP A 7 30.09 -3.22 -26.18
C ASP A 7 29.52 -3.26 -24.74
N LYS A 8 30.40 -3.34 -23.73
CA LYS A 8 30.09 -3.22 -22.30
C LYS A 8 29.46 -1.87 -21.91
N LYS A 9 29.96 -0.75 -22.45
CA LYS A 9 29.41 0.59 -22.19
C LYS A 9 28.03 0.78 -22.82
N LEU A 10 27.84 0.30 -24.05
CA LEU A 10 26.55 0.34 -24.74
C LEU A 10 25.50 -0.52 -24.01
N LEU A 11 25.90 -1.67 -23.47
CA LEU A 11 25.03 -2.56 -22.70
C LEU A 11 24.62 -1.97 -21.35
N ALA A 12 25.55 -1.35 -20.63
CA ALA A 12 25.25 -0.64 -19.39
C ALA A 12 24.28 0.54 -19.64
N GLU A 13 24.44 1.27 -20.74
CA GLU A 13 23.55 2.37 -21.15
C GLU A 13 22.14 1.87 -21.54
N LEU A 14 22.04 0.76 -22.29
CA LEU A 14 20.75 0.14 -22.62
C LEU A 14 20.05 -0.40 -21.37
N PHE A 15 20.79 -1.02 -20.45
CA PHE A 15 20.25 -1.50 -19.18
C PHE A 15 19.71 -0.36 -18.33
N ALA A 16 20.50 0.70 -18.15
CA ALA A 16 20.09 1.88 -17.39
C ALA A 16 18.79 2.48 -17.96
N ASN A 17 18.66 2.52 -19.29
CA ASN A 17 17.46 3.07 -19.95
C ASN A 17 16.23 2.14 -19.85
N VAL A 18 16.37 0.84 -20.14
CA VAL A 18 15.24 -0.09 -20.12
C VAL A 18 14.71 -0.29 -18.70
N TYR A 19 15.61 -0.51 -17.73
CA TYR A 19 15.24 -0.67 -16.33
C TYR A 19 14.56 0.59 -15.79
N HIS A 20 15.12 1.77 -16.07
CA HIS A 20 14.52 3.04 -15.65
C HIS A 20 13.11 3.21 -16.23
N ASN A 21 12.91 2.90 -17.51
CA ASN A 21 11.60 3.04 -18.15
C ASN A 21 10.55 2.12 -17.54
N ILE A 22 10.89 0.85 -17.28
CA ILE A 22 9.94 -0.11 -16.68
C ILE A 22 9.61 0.30 -15.24
N VAL A 23 10.62 0.55 -14.41
CA VAL A 23 10.40 0.94 -13.00
C VAL A 23 9.69 2.29 -12.89
N SER A 24 9.97 3.22 -13.80
CA SER A 24 9.23 4.48 -13.90
C SER A 24 7.76 4.24 -14.26
N ALA A 25 7.47 3.37 -15.23
CA ALA A 25 6.10 3.01 -15.59
C ALA A 25 5.34 2.39 -14.40
N GLU A 26 5.95 1.45 -13.69
CA GLU A 26 5.36 0.83 -12.49
C GLU A 26 5.10 1.86 -11.39
N ARG A 27 6.03 2.80 -11.16
CA ARG A 27 5.82 3.91 -10.23
C ARG A 27 4.63 4.78 -10.64
N HIS A 28 4.51 5.13 -11.91
CA HIS A 28 3.40 5.94 -12.41
C HIS A 28 2.06 5.20 -12.25
N GLN A 29 2.03 3.91 -12.61
CA GLN A 29 0.84 3.08 -12.48
C GLN A 29 0.40 2.94 -11.02
N CYS A 30 1.35 2.64 -10.11
CA CYS A 30 1.04 2.49 -8.70
C CYS A 30 0.57 3.80 -8.05
N LYS A 31 1.19 4.93 -8.43
CA LYS A 31 0.75 6.26 -8.01
C LYS A 31 -0.66 6.59 -8.52
N SER A 32 -0.94 6.34 -9.80
CA SER A 32 -2.28 6.56 -10.37
C SER A 32 -3.32 5.72 -9.63
N SER A 33 -3.05 4.44 -9.40
CA SER A 33 -3.96 3.55 -8.67
C SER A 33 -4.28 4.06 -7.26
N LEU A 34 -3.28 4.60 -6.55
CA LEU A 34 -3.50 5.21 -5.24
C LEU A 34 -4.34 6.50 -5.33
N GLU A 35 -4.05 7.37 -6.30
CA GLU A 35 -4.80 8.61 -6.52
C GLU A 35 -6.26 8.33 -6.90
N ASP A 36 -6.49 7.37 -7.80
CA ASP A 36 -7.83 6.91 -8.20
C ASP A 36 -8.59 6.32 -7.00
N THR A 37 -7.92 5.50 -6.18
CA THR A 37 -8.53 4.92 -4.96
C THR A 37 -8.92 6.01 -3.97
N LEU A 38 -8.09 7.05 -3.79
CA LEU A 38 -8.38 8.20 -2.94
C LEU A 38 -9.53 9.05 -3.51
N ALA A 39 -9.58 9.24 -4.82
CA ALA A 39 -10.66 9.96 -5.48
C ALA A 39 -11.99 9.22 -5.31
N GLU A 40 -11.99 7.89 -5.46
CA GLU A 40 -13.19 7.07 -5.27
C GLU A 40 -13.69 7.09 -3.82
N LEU A 41 -12.79 7.08 -2.81
CA LEU A 41 -13.18 7.26 -1.40
C LEU A 41 -13.95 8.56 -1.19
N ASN A 42 -13.46 9.65 -1.76
CA ASN A 42 -14.10 10.96 -1.68
C ASN A 42 -15.44 11.00 -2.43
N ARG A 43 -15.56 10.26 -3.52
CA ARG A 43 -16.82 10.14 -4.25
C ARG A 43 -17.85 9.34 -3.46
N GLN A 44 -17.46 8.19 -2.90
CA GLN A 44 -18.32 7.30 -2.14
C GLN A 44 -18.87 7.97 -0.88
N ILE A 45 -18.05 8.76 -0.16
CA ILE A 45 -18.55 9.47 1.03
C ILE A 45 -19.62 10.51 0.69
N VAL A 46 -19.48 11.22 -0.43
CA VAL A 46 -20.49 12.19 -0.91
C VAL A 46 -21.77 11.46 -1.31
N TYR A 47 -21.67 10.33 -2.00
CA TYR A 47 -22.83 9.52 -2.37
C TYR A 47 -23.59 9.03 -1.12
N ILE A 48 -22.88 8.49 -0.13
CA ILE A 48 -23.47 8.08 1.15
C ILE A 48 -24.13 9.26 1.88
N GLU A 49 -23.50 10.44 1.89
CA GLU A 49 -24.09 11.63 2.50
C GLU A 49 -25.46 11.98 1.87
N VAL A 50 -25.57 11.94 0.54
CA VAL A 50 -26.83 12.19 -0.17
C VAL A 50 -27.87 11.11 0.11
N GLU A 51 -27.51 9.84 -0.09
CA GLU A 51 -28.42 8.70 0.10
C GLU A 51 -28.95 8.61 1.53
N VAL A 52 -28.10 8.86 2.53
CA VAL A 52 -28.49 8.84 3.93
C VAL A 52 -29.43 10.00 4.26
N PHE A 53 -29.19 11.18 3.70
CA PHE A 53 -30.08 12.33 3.88
C PHE A 53 -31.47 12.05 3.30
N GLU A 54 -31.53 11.51 2.08
CA GLU A 54 -32.78 11.23 1.37
C GLU A 54 -33.57 10.08 1.99
N ASN A 55 -32.89 9.00 2.41
CA ASN A 55 -33.56 7.75 2.79
C ASN A 55 -33.61 7.47 4.30
N MET A 56 -32.69 8.04 5.09
CA MET A 56 -32.58 7.76 6.53
C MET A 56 -32.78 8.98 7.43
N GLY A 57 -32.85 10.17 6.82
CA GLY A 57 -33.17 11.43 7.47
C GLY A 57 -31.96 12.17 8.06
N ALA A 58 -32.23 13.40 8.49
CA ALA A 58 -31.21 14.38 8.88
C ALA A 58 -30.31 13.91 10.02
N GLU A 59 -30.85 13.18 11.01
CA GLU A 59 -30.07 12.64 12.14
C GLU A 59 -28.90 11.78 11.67
N MET A 60 -29.17 10.85 10.74
CA MET A 60 -28.14 9.93 10.24
C MET A 60 -27.15 10.64 9.32
N PHE A 61 -27.64 11.60 8.53
CA PHE A 61 -26.79 12.47 7.73
C PHE A 61 -25.79 13.23 8.62
N TYR A 62 -26.24 13.81 9.74
CA TYR A 62 -25.35 14.48 10.68
C TYR A 62 -24.32 13.52 11.27
N LYS A 63 -24.70 12.26 11.59
CA LYS A 63 -23.76 11.24 12.08
C LYS A 63 -22.67 10.96 11.03
N VAL A 64 -23.04 10.78 9.76
CA VAL A 64 -22.07 10.56 8.66
C VAL A 64 -21.14 11.75 8.49
N ASN A 65 -21.71 12.94 8.35
CA ASN A 65 -20.97 14.17 8.08
C ASN A 65 -20.04 14.57 9.24
N LYS A 66 -20.46 14.37 10.49
CA LYS A 66 -19.67 14.78 11.68
C LYS A 66 -18.68 13.73 12.17
N LYS A 67 -18.84 12.45 11.82
CA LYS A 67 -18.00 11.37 12.35
C LYS A 67 -17.23 10.63 11.27
N LEU A 68 -17.90 10.09 10.26
CA LEU A 68 -17.23 9.24 9.28
C LEU A 68 -16.37 10.05 8.30
N ARG A 69 -16.91 11.14 7.74
CA ARG A 69 -16.15 11.98 6.80
C ARG A 69 -14.84 12.51 7.43
N PRO A 70 -14.85 13.11 8.63
CA PRO A 70 -13.60 13.51 9.29
C PRO A 70 -12.66 12.35 9.60
N SER A 71 -13.20 11.16 9.93
CA SER A 71 -12.39 9.98 10.22
C SER A 71 -11.68 9.45 8.97
N LEU A 72 -12.39 9.39 7.83
CA LEU A 72 -11.82 9.02 6.53
C LEU A 72 -10.80 10.05 6.07
N ASP A 73 -11.09 11.34 6.17
CA ASP A 73 -10.15 12.42 5.85
C ASP A 73 -8.87 12.29 6.66
N LYS A 74 -9.01 12.01 7.96
CA LYS A 74 -7.88 11.78 8.86
C LYS A 74 -7.09 10.55 8.43
N LEU A 75 -7.74 9.44 8.08
CA LEU A 75 -7.07 8.22 7.62
C LEU A 75 -6.28 8.46 6.33
N MET A 76 -6.92 9.09 5.33
CA MET A 76 -6.28 9.42 4.06
C MET A 76 -5.07 10.33 4.29
N ARG A 77 -5.17 11.32 5.18
CA ARG A 77 -4.04 12.18 5.56
C ARG A 77 -2.94 11.38 6.25
N THR A 78 -3.28 10.54 7.23
CA THR A 78 -2.30 9.71 7.95
C THR A 78 -1.55 8.78 7.01
N ILE A 79 -2.23 8.13 6.06
CA ILE A 79 -1.58 7.29 5.04
C ILE A 79 -0.67 8.12 4.14
N ARG A 80 -1.13 9.29 3.66
CA ARG A 80 -0.29 10.20 2.85
C ARG A 80 0.96 10.67 3.59
N GLU A 81 0.83 10.98 4.88
CA GLU A 81 1.95 11.36 5.74
C GLU A 81 2.89 10.16 5.95
N TRP A 82 2.35 8.98 6.26
CA TRP A 82 3.11 7.76 6.46
C TRP A 82 3.95 7.41 5.22
N ILE A 83 3.38 7.52 4.02
CA ILE A 83 4.10 7.31 2.75
C ILE A 83 5.30 8.29 2.63
N LYS A 84 5.10 9.56 2.98
CA LYS A 84 6.15 10.61 2.92
C LYS A 84 7.26 10.41 3.95
N TYR A 85 6.92 9.97 5.16
CA TYR A 85 7.86 9.89 6.30
C TYR A 85 8.81 8.70 6.25
N GLY A 86 8.59 7.69 5.41
CA GLY A 86 9.44 6.49 5.34
C GLY A 86 10.80 6.71 4.65
N LYS A 87 11.52 7.79 4.99
CA LYS A 87 12.92 8.05 4.65
C LYS A 87 13.91 7.52 5.71
N SER A 88 13.46 6.90 6.82
CA SER A 88 14.34 6.65 7.99
C SER A 88 14.48 5.20 8.46
N LEU A 89 14.10 4.20 7.66
CA LEU A 89 14.32 2.78 7.99
C LEU A 89 15.33 2.11 7.06
N GLU A 90 16.16 2.86 6.34
CA GLU A 90 17.28 2.29 5.60
C GLU A 90 18.44 1.94 6.55
N PRO A 91 18.94 0.69 6.55
CA PRO A 91 20.23 0.36 7.11
C PRO A 91 21.31 1.15 6.36
N SER A 92 22.25 1.73 7.10
CA SER A 92 23.39 2.46 6.55
C SER A 92 24.24 1.56 5.63
N ILE A 93 24.00 1.60 4.33
CA ILE A 93 24.84 0.94 3.32
C ILE A 93 25.13 1.96 2.21
N PRO A 94 26.39 2.35 1.99
CA PRO A 94 26.75 3.23 0.89
C PRO A 94 26.84 2.43 -0.42
N ILE A 95 26.32 3.00 -1.53
CA ILE A 95 27.07 3.35 -2.76
C ILE A 95 26.06 3.80 -3.85
N ILE A 96 26.41 4.92 -4.47
CA ILE A 96 25.61 5.94 -5.17
C ILE A 96 24.69 5.48 -6.33
N ASN A 97 24.82 4.25 -6.85
CA ASN A 97 23.88 3.71 -7.86
C ASN A 97 22.79 2.78 -7.29
N ARG A 98 23.00 2.19 -6.09
CA ARG A 98 22.01 1.35 -5.41
C ARG A 98 20.89 2.21 -4.79
N LEU A 99 21.23 3.41 -4.34
CA LEU A 99 20.35 4.38 -3.65
C LEU A 99 19.23 4.94 -4.55
N TYR A 100 19.47 5.11 -5.86
CA TYR A 100 18.44 5.63 -6.76
C TYR A 100 17.31 4.62 -6.98
N TYR A 101 17.66 3.34 -7.08
CA TYR A 101 16.71 2.26 -7.37
C TYR A 101 15.99 1.72 -6.12
N THR A 102 16.68 1.65 -4.97
CA THR A 102 16.04 1.34 -3.68
C THR A 102 14.97 2.38 -3.32
N ASN A 103 15.22 3.66 -3.63
CA ASN A 103 14.24 4.72 -3.37
C ASN A 103 12.99 4.63 -4.26
N ILE A 104 13.10 4.19 -5.51
CA ILE A 104 11.91 4.04 -6.37
C ILE A 104 11.07 2.82 -5.96
N TRP A 105 11.69 1.69 -5.65
CA TRP A 105 10.96 0.52 -5.15
C TRP A 105 10.29 0.78 -3.80
N ASN A 106 10.92 1.56 -2.92
CA ASN A 106 10.34 2.07 -1.66
C ASN A 106 9.14 3.02 -1.89
N ILE A 107 9.02 3.65 -3.06
CA ILE A 107 7.81 4.40 -3.40
C ILE A 107 6.74 3.45 -3.91
N ILE A 108 7.12 2.48 -4.75
CA ILE A 108 6.19 1.51 -5.35
C ILE A 108 5.54 0.65 -4.27
N ASP A 109 6.32 0.05 -3.37
CA ASP A 109 5.84 -0.86 -2.32
C ASP A 109 4.88 -0.16 -1.35
N LYS A 110 5.17 1.07 -0.93
CA LYS A 110 4.31 1.92 -0.11
C LYS A 110 3.02 2.29 -0.81
N CYS A 111 3.04 2.50 -2.12
CA CYS A 111 1.83 2.77 -2.89
C CYS A 111 0.96 1.49 -2.99
N TYR A 112 1.54 0.30 -3.19
CA TYR A 112 0.83 -0.97 -3.13
C TYR A 112 0.19 -1.18 -1.74
N PHE A 113 0.98 -1.00 -0.68
CA PHE A 113 0.53 -1.11 0.70
C PHE A 113 -0.59 -0.11 1.06
N ALA A 114 -0.44 1.16 0.70
CA ALA A 114 -1.47 2.16 0.95
C ALA A 114 -2.77 1.82 0.23
N THR A 115 -2.66 1.36 -1.02
CA THR A 115 -3.81 0.98 -1.83
C THR A 115 -4.51 -0.25 -1.26
N SER A 116 -3.78 -1.24 -0.74
CA SER A 116 -4.35 -2.44 -0.12
C SER A 116 -5.09 -2.17 1.19
N ILE A 117 -4.81 -1.05 1.87
CA ILE A 117 -5.64 -0.57 2.99
C ILE A 117 -6.91 0.13 2.49
N LEU A 118 -6.78 1.03 1.52
CA LEU A 118 -7.86 1.93 1.11
C LEU A 118 -8.91 1.25 0.22
N ARG A 119 -8.50 0.34 -0.66
CA ARG A 119 -9.39 -0.39 -1.58
C ARG A 119 -10.49 -1.19 -0.86
N PRO A 120 -10.22 -2.00 0.18
CA PRO A 120 -11.28 -2.70 0.90
C PRO A 120 -12.21 -1.76 1.67
N ILE A 121 -11.73 -0.58 2.10
CA ILE A 121 -12.58 0.45 2.70
C ILE A 121 -13.53 1.04 1.65
N ASN A 122 -13.03 1.31 0.44
CA ASN A 122 -13.88 1.73 -0.70
C ASN A 122 -14.99 0.73 -0.99
N GLN A 123 -14.63 -0.55 -1.17
CA GLN A 123 -15.59 -1.62 -1.43
C GLN A 123 -16.63 -1.74 -0.32
N TYR A 124 -16.22 -1.52 0.93
CA TYR A 124 -17.13 -1.54 2.07
C TYR A 124 -18.07 -0.33 2.08
N LEU A 125 -17.60 0.87 1.75
CA LEU A 125 -18.43 2.07 1.61
C LEU A 125 -19.45 1.92 0.49
N GLU A 126 -19.05 1.38 -0.65
CA GLU A 126 -19.95 1.05 -1.76
C GLU A 126 -21.03 0.05 -1.31
N ALA A 127 -20.66 -1.00 -0.56
CA ALA A 127 -21.65 -1.94 -0.02
C ALA A 127 -22.56 -1.33 1.07
N VAL A 128 -22.13 -0.26 1.73
CA VAL A 128 -22.90 0.47 2.75
C VAL A 128 -23.90 1.43 2.12
N SER A 129 -23.57 2.04 0.97
CA SER A 129 -24.43 3.03 0.32
C SER A 129 -25.76 2.45 -0.15
N PHE A 130 -25.81 1.16 -0.46
CA PHE A 130 -27.03 0.43 -0.83
C PHE A 130 -27.79 -0.18 0.36
N GLU A 131 -27.35 0.03 1.60
CA GLU A 131 -28.03 -0.51 2.79
C GLU A 131 -29.25 0.35 3.14
N SER A 132 -30.46 -0.15 2.91
CA SER A 132 -31.70 0.57 3.23
C SER A 132 -32.15 0.41 4.68
N ASN A 133 -31.65 -0.58 5.42
CA ASN A 133 -32.01 -0.78 6.81
C ASN A 133 -31.15 0.12 7.72
N LYS A 134 -31.79 1.10 8.38
CA LYS A 134 -31.12 2.06 9.29
C LYS A 134 -30.24 1.38 10.36
N SER A 135 -30.72 0.29 10.98
CA SER A 135 -29.96 -0.41 12.03
C SER A 135 -28.71 -1.11 11.48
N ASN A 136 -28.84 -1.78 10.32
CA ASN A 136 -27.70 -2.40 9.65
C ASN A 136 -26.70 -1.35 9.16
N PHE A 137 -27.19 -0.24 8.60
CA PHE A 137 -26.36 0.89 8.19
C PHE A 137 -25.55 1.42 9.37
N GLU A 138 -26.22 1.73 10.49
CA GLU A 138 -25.57 2.21 11.71
C GLU A 138 -24.51 1.24 12.22
N LYS A 139 -24.80 -0.06 12.25
CA LYS A 139 -23.85 -1.09 12.64
C LYS A 139 -22.63 -1.10 11.70
N LYS A 140 -22.85 -1.11 10.39
CA LYS A 140 -21.77 -1.11 9.40
C LYS A 140 -20.92 0.16 9.50
N PHE A 141 -21.56 1.30 9.74
CA PHE A 141 -20.95 2.59 9.96
C PHE A 141 -20.07 2.63 11.22
N ASP A 142 -20.57 2.12 12.34
CA ASP A 142 -19.81 2.09 13.59
C ASP A 142 -18.67 1.07 13.50
N ASN A 143 -18.85 -0.04 12.78
CA ASN A 143 -17.76 -0.96 12.46
C ASN A 143 -16.64 -0.26 11.67
N LEU A 144 -16.99 0.45 10.60
CA LEU A 144 -16.02 1.17 9.79
C LEU A 144 -15.24 2.20 10.61
N ASN A 145 -15.92 3.00 11.45
CA ASN A 145 -15.25 3.98 12.30
C ASN A 145 -14.28 3.32 13.30
N LYS A 146 -14.61 2.14 13.85
CA LYS A 146 -13.69 1.38 14.71
C LYS A 146 -12.45 0.93 13.95
N VAL A 147 -12.61 0.40 12.74
CA VAL A 147 -11.48 0.01 11.89
C VAL A 147 -10.61 1.21 11.52
N ILE A 148 -11.22 2.32 11.12
CA ILE A 148 -10.48 3.57 10.85
C ILE A 148 -9.71 3.99 12.10
N GLY A 149 -10.36 4.02 13.28
CA GLY A 149 -9.72 4.36 14.54
C GLY A 149 -8.51 3.48 14.87
N TYR A 150 -8.60 2.18 14.58
CA TYR A 150 -7.49 1.24 14.72
C TYR A 150 -6.34 1.53 13.73
N LEU A 151 -6.67 1.78 12.46
CA LEU A 151 -5.69 2.06 11.39
C LEU A 151 -5.04 3.45 11.50
N LEU A 152 -5.60 4.37 12.27
CA LEU A 152 -4.98 5.67 12.56
C LEU A 152 -3.74 5.56 13.46
N SER A 153 -3.48 4.41 14.07
CA SER A 153 -2.28 4.17 14.86
C SER A 153 -1.07 3.90 13.96
N LEU A 154 -0.01 4.70 14.11
CA LEU A 154 1.26 4.48 13.41
C LEU A 154 1.88 3.11 13.72
N GLU A 155 1.72 2.63 14.95
CA GLU A 155 2.19 1.29 15.36
C GLU A 155 1.52 0.19 14.54
N ILE A 156 0.20 0.31 14.33
CA ILE A 156 -0.58 -0.64 13.53
C ILE A 156 -0.19 -0.56 12.06
N LEU A 157 -0.06 0.65 11.51
CA LEU A 157 0.37 0.83 10.12
C LEU A 157 1.77 0.26 9.88
N ASN A 158 2.70 0.47 10.82
CA ASN A 158 4.06 -0.08 10.72
C ASN A 158 4.06 -1.61 10.82
N ALA A 159 3.25 -2.21 11.69
CA ALA A 159 3.14 -3.66 11.81
C ALA A 159 2.52 -4.30 10.56
N LEU A 160 1.46 -3.70 10.02
CA LEU A 160 0.87 -4.13 8.75
C LEU A 160 1.87 -3.99 7.60
N TYR A 161 2.63 -2.89 7.56
CA TYR A 161 3.66 -2.70 6.55
C TYR A 161 4.81 -3.71 6.67
N ALA A 162 5.26 -4.00 7.89
CA ALA A 162 6.30 -5.01 8.11
C ALA A 162 5.84 -6.39 7.60
N ARG A 163 4.58 -6.75 7.84
CA ARG A 163 3.98 -7.97 7.29
C ARG A 163 3.93 -7.94 5.75
N PHE A 164 3.41 -6.86 5.17
CA PHE A 164 3.38 -6.66 3.72
C PHE A 164 4.78 -6.82 3.10
N TYR A 165 5.76 -6.12 3.65
CA TYR A 165 7.13 -6.12 3.17
C TYR A 165 7.77 -7.50 3.31
N ASN A 166 7.59 -8.19 4.45
CA ASN A 166 8.12 -9.54 4.65
C ASN A 166 7.56 -10.56 3.65
N ASN A 167 6.29 -10.42 3.26
CA ASN A 167 5.69 -11.27 2.22
C ASN A 167 6.30 -11.00 0.83
N ALA A 168 6.80 -9.79 0.57
CA ALA A 168 7.47 -9.42 -0.67
C ALA A 168 9.00 -9.60 -0.63
N LYS A 169 9.57 -9.78 0.56
CA LYS A 169 11.01 -9.66 0.80
C LYS A 169 11.82 -10.71 0.07
N GLU A 170 11.36 -11.95 0.00
CA GLU A 170 12.14 -13.02 -0.64
C GLU A 170 12.45 -12.73 -2.11
N VAL A 171 11.51 -12.12 -2.83
CA VAL A 171 11.69 -11.73 -4.24
C VAL A 171 12.56 -10.48 -4.34
N LEU A 172 12.43 -9.53 -3.41
CA LEU A 172 13.29 -8.36 -3.33
C LEU A 172 14.75 -8.71 -3.02
N ASP A 173 15.00 -9.68 -2.13
CA ASP A 173 16.36 -10.12 -1.78
C ASP A 173 17.04 -10.82 -2.98
N LYS A 174 16.28 -11.53 -3.83
CA LYS A 174 16.77 -12.16 -5.07
C LYS A 174 17.24 -11.16 -6.13
N LEU A 175 16.81 -9.89 -6.07
CA LEU A 175 17.31 -8.82 -6.96
C LEU A 175 18.69 -8.30 -6.56
N ASP A 176 19.04 -8.39 -5.29
CA ASP A 176 20.30 -7.85 -4.77
C ASP A 176 21.49 -8.76 -5.12
N GLU A 177 21.24 -10.04 -5.38
CA GLU A 177 22.26 -11.06 -5.65
C GLU A 177 22.89 -10.96 -7.08
N PRO A 178 22.13 -10.64 -8.16
CA PRO A 178 22.67 -10.39 -9.49
C PRO A 178 23.37 -9.03 -9.63
N ILE A 179 22.93 -8.00 -8.89
CA ILE A 179 23.50 -6.64 -8.95
C ILE A 179 24.86 -6.57 -8.22
N GLY A 180 25.05 -7.40 -7.20
CA GLY A 180 26.29 -7.45 -6.39
C GLY A 180 27.40 -8.33 -6.96
N ASN A 181 27.13 -9.15 -7.98
CA ASN A 181 28.12 -9.99 -8.61
C ASN A 181 28.37 -9.44 -10.02
N ASP A 182 29.63 -9.15 -10.38
CA ASP A 182 30.10 -8.67 -11.69
C ASP A 182 29.81 -9.63 -12.88
N LYS A 183 28.79 -10.49 -12.81
CA LYS A 183 28.35 -11.46 -13.83
C LYS A 183 27.59 -10.83 -15.00
N PHE A 184 27.61 -9.50 -15.13
CA PHE A 184 26.97 -8.76 -16.23
C PHE A 184 27.65 -8.97 -17.59
N GLU A 185 28.79 -9.66 -17.65
CA GLU A 185 29.67 -9.63 -18.82
C GLU A 185 29.20 -10.48 -20.02
N ASP A 186 28.29 -11.44 -19.86
CA ASP A 186 28.17 -12.52 -20.87
C ASP A 186 26.84 -12.66 -21.66
N ARG A 187 25.74 -11.93 -21.38
CA ARG A 187 24.44 -12.20 -22.08
C ARG A 187 23.53 -10.97 -22.33
N PRO A 188 23.67 -10.26 -23.46
CA PRO A 188 22.89 -9.04 -23.78
C PRO A 188 21.38 -9.23 -24.02
N ILE A 189 20.98 -10.21 -24.84
CA ILE A 189 19.61 -10.31 -25.37
C ILE A 189 18.70 -11.16 -24.46
N SER A 190 19.27 -12.08 -23.66
CA SER A 190 18.50 -12.83 -22.65
C SER A 190 18.21 -12.01 -21.38
N TYR A 191 18.78 -10.81 -21.27
CA TYR A 191 18.74 -10.02 -20.04
C TYR A 191 17.61 -8.98 -20.01
N SER A 192 17.17 -8.43 -21.14
CA SER A 192 15.98 -7.58 -21.17
C SER A 192 14.69 -8.38 -20.91
N ALA A 193 14.63 -9.61 -21.44
CA ALA A 193 13.59 -10.59 -21.10
C ALA A 193 13.68 -10.99 -19.62
N GLY A 194 14.87 -11.40 -19.15
CA GLY A 194 15.06 -11.76 -17.75
C GLY A 194 14.80 -10.62 -16.75
N LEU A 195 15.09 -9.37 -17.12
CA LEU A 195 14.79 -8.19 -16.30
C LEU A 195 13.29 -7.96 -16.21
N LYS A 196 12.58 -8.11 -17.33
CA LYS A 196 11.12 -8.00 -17.35
C LYS A 196 10.49 -9.10 -16.51
N ASP A 197 10.98 -10.34 -16.62
CA ASP A 197 10.49 -11.48 -15.84
C ASP A 197 10.68 -11.22 -14.34
N VAL A 198 11.86 -10.73 -13.93
CA VAL A 198 12.12 -10.39 -12.53
C VAL A 198 11.23 -9.24 -12.05
N ILE A 199 10.99 -8.21 -12.87
CA ILE A 199 10.07 -7.12 -12.52
C ILE A 199 8.63 -7.64 -12.39
N ASP A 200 8.21 -8.53 -13.29
CA ASP A 200 6.91 -9.18 -13.22
C ASP A 200 6.79 -10.03 -11.94
N GLU A 201 7.85 -10.75 -11.52
CA GLU A 201 7.91 -11.47 -10.24
C GLU A 201 7.74 -10.54 -9.03
N ILE A 202 8.43 -9.39 -9.01
CA ILE A 202 8.26 -8.39 -7.93
C ILE A 202 6.83 -7.87 -7.90
N ARG A 203 6.28 -7.55 -9.07
CA ARG A 203 4.91 -7.04 -9.17
C ARG A 203 3.92 -8.06 -8.62
N LEU A 204 4.07 -9.34 -8.99
CA LEU A 204 3.26 -10.43 -8.47
C LEU A 204 3.40 -10.56 -6.95
N SER A 205 4.62 -10.48 -6.43
CA SER A 205 4.89 -10.54 -5.00
C SER A 205 4.23 -9.39 -4.22
N PHE A 206 4.28 -8.16 -4.74
CA PHE A 206 3.54 -7.03 -4.15
C PHE A 206 2.02 -7.17 -4.27
N GLN A 207 1.52 -7.78 -5.35
CA GLN A 207 0.09 -8.07 -5.48
C GLN A 207 -0.36 -9.11 -4.45
N GLU A 208 0.40 -10.17 -4.24
CA GLU A 208 0.14 -11.19 -3.21
C GLU A 208 0.18 -10.60 -1.80
N ALA A 209 1.22 -9.82 -1.50
CA ALA A 209 1.32 -9.10 -0.23
C ALA A 209 0.16 -8.11 -0.04
N SER A 210 -0.27 -7.44 -1.10
CA SER A 210 -1.44 -6.55 -1.08
C SER A 210 -2.72 -7.32 -0.77
N ASN A 211 -2.92 -8.48 -1.40
CA ASN A 211 -4.10 -9.32 -1.18
C ASN A 211 -4.20 -9.81 0.28
N ASP A 212 -3.07 -10.12 0.91
CA ASP A 212 -3.02 -10.47 2.34
C ASP A 212 -3.49 -9.30 3.22
N ILE A 213 -2.96 -8.08 2.99
CA ILE A 213 -3.40 -6.89 3.72
C ILE A 213 -4.88 -6.59 3.48
N GLU A 214 -5.35 -6.68 2.23
CA GLU A 214 -6.77 -6.52 1.92
C GLU A 214 -7.64 -7.51 2.69
N GLY A 215 -7.21 -8.76 2.76
CA GLY A 215 -7.87 -9.82 3.52
C GLY A 215 -8.00 -9.45 5.00
N ILE A 216 -6.93 -8.91 5.60
CA ILE A 216 -6.93 -8.43 6.97
C ILE A 216 -7.92 -7.28 7.17
N ILE A 217 -7.93 -6.27 6.29
CA ILE A 217 -8.87 -5.13 6.42
C ILE A 217 -10.32 -5.58 6.23
N LYS A 218 -10.60 -6.45 5.24
CA LYS A 218 -11.91 -7.07 5.04
C LYS A 218 -12.34 -7.87 6.26
N TYR A 219 -11.41 -8.59 6.89
CA TYR A 219 -11.68 -9.33 8.12
C TYR A 219 -12.04 -8.39 9.27
N LEU A 220 -11.28 -7.32 9.49
CA LEU A 220 -11.57 -6.31 10.50
C LEU A 220 -12.97 -5.70 10.33
N LEU A 221 -13.36 -5.35 9.10
CA LEU A 221 -14.64 -4.70 8.80
C LEU A 221 -15.88 -5.55 9.11
N LYS A 222 -15.75 -6.89 9.11
CA LYS A 222 -16.86 -7.81 9.46
C LYS A 222 -17.29 -7.68 10.92
N ASN A 223 -16.32 -7.71 11.85
CA ASN A 223 -16.57 -7.55 13.28
C ASN A 223 -15.32 -7.00 13.99
N PRO A 224 -15.13 -5.68 14.05
CA PRO A 224 -13.89 -5.09 14.57
C PRO A 224 -13.63 -5.43 16.04
N GLU A 225 -14.66 -5.54 16.87
CA GLU A 225 -14.52 -5.79 18.31
C GLU A 225 -13.83 -7.12 18.60
N GLU A 226 -14.22 -8.17 17.88
CA GLU A 226 -13.64 -9.50 18.02
C GLU A 226 -12.33 -9.63 17.22
N ASN A 227 -12.29 -9.04 16.02
CA ASN A 227 -11.25 -9.32 15.05
C ASN A 227 -9.95 -8.53 15.32
N ILE A 228 -10.01 -7.37 15.97
CA ILE A 228 -8.80 -6.60 16.31
C ILE A 228 -7.81 -7.42 17.15
N LYS A 229 -8.30 -8.21 18.12
CA LYS A 229 -7.45 -9.06 18.96
C LYS A 229 -6.72 -10.12 18.15
N GLN A 230 -7.41 -10.72 17.17
CA GLN A 230 -6.81 -11.73 16.32
C GLN A 230 -5.83 -11.11 15.32
N VAL A 231 -6.19 -9.97 14.71
CA VAL A 231 -5.30 -9.25 13.80
C VAL A 231 -4.03 -8.80 14.51
N ASN A 232 -4.13 -8.26 15.73
CA ASN A 232 -2.97 -7.93 16.56
C ASN A 232 -1.99 -9.10 16.68
N LYS A 233 -2.49 -10.33 16.91
CA LYS A 233 -1.64 -11.53 16.94
C LYS A 233 -1.00 -11.83 15.58
N ILE A 234 -1.75 -11.72 14.49
CA ILE A 234 -1.29 -11.96 13.12
C ILE A 234 -0.18 -10.98 12.71
N ILE A 235 -0.28 -9.73 13.16
CA ILE A 235 0.68 -8.66 12.83
C ILE A 235 1.76 -8.46 13.91
N GLY A 236 1.81 -9.31 14.93
CA GLY A 236 2.87 -9.30 15.95
C GLY A 236 2.77 -8.19 17.01
N ILE A 237 1.60 -7.60 17.21
CA ILE A 237 1.33 -6.62 18.29
C ILE A 237 0.78 -7.37 19.51
N SER A 238 1.60 -7.60 20.54
CA SER A 238 1.13 -8.21 21.79
C SER A 238 0.43 -7.19 22.70
N GLU A 239 -0.54 -7.65 23.51
CA GLU A 239 -1.31 -6.79 24.43
C GLU A 239 -0.45 -6.15 25.54
N ASP A 240 0.76 -6.66 25.80
CA ASP A 240 1.64 -6.21 26.89
C ASP A 240 2.15 -4.77 26.74
N TYR A 241 2.15 -4.20 25.54
CA TYR A 241 2.56 -2.79 25.34
C TYR A 241 1.50 -1.76 25.77
N ARG A 242 0.22 -2.14 25.86
CA ARG A 242 -0.85 -1.18 26.21
C ARG A 242 -1.01 -0.97 27.71
N ASN A 243 -0.54 -1.91 28.54
CA ASN A 243 -0.62 -1.80 30.00
C ASN A 243 0.53 -1.02 30.65
N ASN A 244 1.59 -0.69 29.90
CA ASN A 244 2.75 0.06 30.41
C ASN A 244 2.70 1.58 30.17
N LYS A 245 1.51 2.13 29.83
CA LYS A 245 1.27 3.58 29.70
C LYS A 245 0.08 4.09 30.55
N LYS A 246 -0.20 3.43 31.68
CA LYS A 246 -1.04 4.00 32.74
C LYS A 246 -0.18 4.61 33.83
#